data_AF-A0A2L1UGX4-F1
#
_entry.id   AF-A0A2L1UGX4-F1
#
_cell.length_a   1.000
_cell.length_b   1.000
_cell.length_c   1.000
_cell.angle_alpha   90.00
_cell.angle_beta   90.00
_cell.angle_gamma   90.00
#
_symmetry.space_group_name_H-M   'P 1'
#
loop_
_entity.id
_entity.type
_entity.pdbx_description
1 polymer ?
#
loop_
_entity_poly.entity_id
_entity_poly.type
_entity_poly.pdbx_seq_one_letter_code
_entity_poly.pdbx_strand_id
1 'polypeptide(L)' 'MQKWWYKFRYTIRGVLFPIICLQFIRTLILPNSFDVFLLFILFLFYLGFLFEVY' A
#
# COMPACT_ATOMS: atom_id res chain seq x y z
N MET A 1 -8.71 -22.61 -11.46
CA MET A 1 -8.40 -21.25 -11.96
C MET A 1 -7.93 -20.30 -10.85
N GLN A 2 -7.13 -20.74 -9.87
CA GLN A 2 -6.76 -19.93 -8.68
C GLN A 2 -5.32 -19.35 -8.72
N LYS A 3 -4.45 -19.85 -9.62
CA LYS A 3 -3.03 -19.41 -9.68
C LYS A 3 -2.85 -17.96 -10.15
N TRP A 4 -3.78 -17.44 -10.96
CA TRP A 4 -3.71 -16.08 -11.49
C TRP A 4 -3.97 -15.01 -10.43
N TRP A 5 -4.89 -15.28 -9.49
CA TRP A 5 -5.26 -14.36 -8.42
C TRP A 5 -4.12 -14.09 -7.44
N TYR A 6 -3.40 -15.14 -7.05
CA TYR A 6 -2.21 -15.01 -6.21
C TYR A 6 -1.11 -14.22 -6.91
N LYS A 7 -0.86 -14.50 -8.19
CA LYS A 7 0.17 -13.79 -8.96
C LYS A 7 -0.14 -12.29 -9.07
N PHE A 8 -1.41 -11.95 -9.28
CA PHE A 8 -1.87 -10.56 -9.32
C PHE A 8 -1.74 -9.86 -7.95
N ARG A 9 -2.08 -10.54 -6.84
CA ARG A 9 -1.86 -10.04 -5.47
C ARG A 9 -0.39 -9.74 -5.18
N TYR A 10 0.51 -10.64 -5.57
CA TYR A 10 1.95 -10.44 -5.35
C TYR A 10 2.51 -9.28 -6.19
N THR A 11 2.12 -9.19 -7.46
CA THR A 11 2.52 -8.06 -8.32
C THR A 11 1.97 -6.73 -7.79
N ILE A 12 0.70 -6.71 -7.38
CA ILE A 12 0.09 -5.51 -6.78
C ILE A 12 0.81 -5.13 -5.49
N ARG A 13 1.16 -6.08 -4.62
CA ARG A 13 1.93 -5.79 -3.40
C ARG A 13 3.32 -5.20 -3.72
N GLY A 14 3.99 -5.72 -4.74
CA GLY A 14 5.30 -5.24 -5.17
C GLY A 14 5.28 -3.83 -5.76
N VAL A 15 4.15 -3.43 -6.37
CA VAL A 15 3.96 -2.09 -6.96
C VAL A 15 3.34 -1.09 -5.98
N LEU A 16 2.47 -1.53 -5.08
CA LEU A 16 1.88 -0.68 -4.04
C LEU A 16 2.93 -0.17 -3.06
N PHE A 17 3.90 -0.99 -2.68
CA PHE A 17 4.94 -0.60 -1.73
C PHE A 17 5.76 0.64 -2.18
N PRO A 18 6.35 0.67 -3.39
CA PRO A 18 7.08 1.86 -3.86
C PRO A 18 6.17 3.08 -4.07
N ILE A 19 4.90 2.87 -4.43
CA ILE A 19 3.91 3.95 -4.54
C ILE A 19 3.66 4.58 -3.16
N ILE A 20 3.45 3.76 -2.12
CA ILE A 20 3.27 4.22 -0.74
C ILE A 20 4.52 4.94 -0.25
N CYS A 21 5.72 4.42 -0.54
CA CYS A 21 6.99 5.09 -0.21
C CYS A 21 7.14 6.47 -0.88
N LEU A 22 6.83 6.57 -2.18
CA LEU A 22 6.87 7.86 -2.89
C LEU A 22 5.83 8.85 -2.37
N GLN A 23 4.62 8.37 -2.07
CA GLN A 23 3.56 9.18 -1.50
C GLN A 23 3.93 9.66 -0.08
N PHE A 24 4.72 8.88 0.66
CA PHE A 24 5.23 9.22 1.99
C PHE A 24 6.28 10.31 1.93
N ILE A 25 7.22 10.19 0.99
CA ILE A 25 8.23 11.22 0.73
C ILE A 25 7.55 12.53 0.28
N ARG A 26 6.52 12.45 -0.58
CA ARG A 26 5.74 13.62 -1.01
C ARG A 26 5.01 14.29 0.16
N THR A 27 4.40 13.49 1.04
CA THR A 27 3.78 13.96 2.28
C THR A 27 4.81 14.65 3.21
N LEU A 28 6.03 14.15 3.30
CA LEU A 28 7.09 14.74 4.11
C LEU A 28 7.55 16.11 3.58
N ILE A 29 7.58 16.29 2.26
CA ILE A 29 8.01 17.54 1.60
C ILE A 29 6.88 18.57 1.58
N LEU A 30 5.64 18.13 1.33
CA LEU A 30 4.45 18.97 1.20
C LEU A 30 3.33 18.33 2.02
N PRO A 31 3.31 18.56 3.35
CA PRO A 31 2.37 17.91 4.23
C PRO A 31 0.97 18.45 4.00
N ASN A 32 0.13 17.59 3.45
CA ASN A 32 -1.32 17.77 3.43
C ASN A 32 -1.91 16.76 4.40
N SER A 33 -2.70 17.22 5.37
CA SER A 33 -3.27 16.37 6.42
C SER A 33 -4.10 15.22 5.85
N PHE A 34 -4.72 15.43 4.68
CA PHE A 34 -5.46 14.39 3.97
C PHE A 34 -4.54 13.30 3.39
N ASP A 35 -3.41 13.69 2.81
CA ASP A 35 -2.43 12.75 2.25
C ASP A 35 -1.82 11.85 3.34
N VAL A 36 -1.50 12.40 4.51
CA VAL A 36 -1.00 11.63 5.67
C VAL A 36 -2.03 10.60 6.14
N PHE A 37 -3.29 11.01 6.25
CA PHE A 37 -4.38 10.14 6.71
C PHE A 37 -4.66 9.01 5.72
N LEU A 38 -4.69 9.32 4.42
CA LEU A 38 -4.89 8.35 3.35
C LEU A 38 -3.75 7.31 3.32
N LEU A 39 -2.51 7.78 3.49
CA LEU A 39 -1.33 6.93 3.48
C LEU A 39 -1.29 5.97 4.67
N PHE A 40 -1.72 6.46 5.84
CA PHE A 40 -1.84 5.63 7.05
C PHE A 40 -2.86 4.49 6.88
N ILE A 41 -4.02 4.78 6.27
CA ILE A 41 -5.05 3.76 5.98
C ILE A 41 -4.56 2.76 4.93
N LEU A 42 -3.95 3.22 3.83
CA LEU A 42 -3.38 2.34 2.81
C LEU A 42 -2.30 1.44 3.40
N PHE A 43 -1.48 1.96 4.31
CA PHE A 43 -0.44 1.20 4.99
C PHE A 43 -1.02 0.13 5.92
N LEU A 44 -2.05 0.46 6.71
CA LEU A 44 -2.78 -0.51 7.55
C LEU A 44 -3.44 -1.61 6.71
N PHE A 45 -4.03 -1.24 5.57
CA PHE A 45 -4.64 -2.20 4.66
C PHE A 45 -3.58 -3.12 4.04
N TYR A 46 -2.43 -2.58 3.64
CA TYR A 46 -1.29 -3.35 3.16
C TYR A 46 -0.75 -4.32 4.23
N LEU A 47 -0.64 -3.87 5.49
CA LEU A 47 -0.22 -4.69 6.62
C LEU A 47 -1.22 -5.81 6.92
N GLY A 48 -2.52 -5.51 6.95
CA GLY A 48 -3.57 -6.50 7.14
C GLY A 48 -3.59 -7.54 6.01
N PHE A 49 -3.34 -7.10 4.79
CA PHE A 49 -3.11 -8.00 3.67
C PHE A 49 -1.85 -8.83 3.88
N LEU A 50 -0.71 -8.21 4.25
CA LEU A 50 0.61 -8.84 4.42
C LEU A 50 0.59 -9.94 5.48
N PHE A 51 -0.04 -9.67 6.63
CA PHE A 51 -0.22 -10.63 7.72
C PHE A 51 -1.22 -11.73 7.42
N GLU A 52 -1.81 -11.77 6.22
CA GLU A 52 -2.77 -12.80 5.80
C GLU A 52 -3.95 -12.91 6.80
N VAL A 53 -4.35 -11.78 7.38
CA VAL A 53 -5.50 -11.69 8.31
C VAL A 53 -6.84 -11.92 7.55
N TYR A 54 -6.79 -12.23 6.25
CA TYR A 54 -7.94 -12.54 5.38
C TYR A 54 -7.60 -13.51 4.24
#